data_AF-A0A4Q3RP94-F1
#
_entry.id   AF-A0A4Q3RP94-F1
#
_cell.length_a   1.000
_cell.length_b   1.000
_cell.length_c   1.000
_cell.angle_alpha   90.00
_cell.angle_beta   90.00
_cell.angle_gamma   90.00
#
_symmetry.space_group_name_H-M   'P 1'
#
loop_
_entity.id
_entity.type
_entity.pdbx_description
1 polymer ?
#
loop_
_entity_poly.entity_id
_entity_poly.type
_entity_poly.pdbx_seq_one_letter_code
_entity_poly.pdbx_strand_id
1 'polypeptide(L)'
;MKNEIKSPLRIHPFCFMDANAFFEEKKTPAEAFNDLMYYLETVRSVGGTMITIWHNPFLGSDPLFEGWKETYEQFIQVVRREPSHGNGQTTPAKAGTDMHS
;
A
#
# COMPACT_ATOMS: atom_id res chain seq x y z
N MET A 1 -14.70 33.35 -11.55
CA MET A 1 -13.57 32.71 -10.84
C MET A 1 -12.32 33.53 -11.08
N LYS A 2 -11.67 34.02 -10.02
CA LYS A 2 -10.41 34.76 -10.14
C LYS A 2 -9.27 33.74 -10.00
N ASN A 3 -8.48 33.59 -11.05
CA ASN A 3 -7.16 32.93 -11.13
C ASN A 3 -7.06 31.52 -10.51
N GLU A 4 -7.53 30.50 -11.23
CA GLU A 4 -7.09 29.12 -11.01
C GLU A 4 -5.72 28.91 -11.68
N ILE A 5 -4.65 29.02 -10.90
CA ILE A 5 -3.27 28.81 -11.37
C ILE A 5 -2.75 27.49 -10.77
N LYS A 6 -2.24 26.61 -11.63
CA LYS A 6 -1.66 25.33 -11.20
C LYS A 6 -0.44 25.57 -10.30
N SER A 7 -0.51 25.09 -9.06
CA SER A 7 0.62 25.08 -8.14
C SER A 7 1.63 23.98 -8.50
N PRO A 8 2.94 24.19 -8.25
CA PRO A 8 3.93 23.12 -8.32
C PRO A 8 3.81 22.11 -7.15
N LEU A 9 2.91 22.33 -6.19
CA LEU A 9 2.66 21.42 -5.07
C LEU A 9 2.27 20.02 -5.58
N ARG A 10 3.05 19.01 -5.18
CA ARG A 10 2.76 17.60 -5.44
C ARG A 10 2.10 16.98 -4.21
N ILE A 11 0.92 16.40 -4.41
CA ILE A 11 0.19 15.68 -3.37
C ILE A 11 0.57 14.20 -3.41
N HIS A 12 0.87 13.62 -2.25
CA HIS A 12 1.08 12.20 -2.06
C HIS A 12 -0.03 11.66 -1.16
N PRO A 13 -1.04 10.98 -1.72
CA PRO A 13 -2.14 10.45 -0.92
C PRO A 13 -1.68 9.24 -0.10
N PHE A 14 -2.25 9.08 1.09
CA PHE A 14 -2.15 7.88 1.91
C PHE A 14 -3.53 7.22 2.00
N CYS A 15 -3.57 5.91 2.23
CA CYS A 15 -4.82 5.15 2.24
C CYS A 15 -5.09 4.42 3.57
N PHE A 16 -4.18 4.53 4.55
CA PHE A 16 -4.36 3.91 5.86
C PHE A 16 -3.69 4.75 6.95
N MET A 17 -4.35 4.80 8.11
CA MET A 17 -3.85 5.41 9.34
C MET A 17 -4.40 4.63 10.53
N ASP A 18 -3.51 4.12 11.39
CA ASP A 18 -3.84 3.38 12.62
C ASP A 18 -4.80 4.12 13.56
N ALA A 19 -4.56 5.42 13.79
CA ALA A 19 -5.42 6.24 14.64
C ALA A 19 -6.86 6.32 14.11
N ASN A 20 -7.05 6.45 12.79
CA ASN A 20 -8.39 6.44 12.21
C ASN A 20 -9.06 5.07 12.34
N ALA A 21 -8.34 4.00 12.03
CA ALA A 21 -8.84 2.64 12.15
C ALA A 21 -9.27 2.31 13.60
N PHE A 22 -8.52 2.77 14.59
CA PHE A 22 -8.82 2.53 16.00
C PHE A 22 -9.89 3.49 16.56
N PHE A 23 -9.69 4.81 16.45
CA PHE A 23 -10.54 5.79 17.12
C PHE A 23 -11.86 6.01 16.39
N GLU A 24 -11.87 6.02 15.06
CA GLU A 24 -13.07 6.35 14.28
C GLU A 24 -13.79 5.08 13.82
N GLU A 25 -13.05 4.13 13.24
CA GLU A 25 -13.63 2.91 12.68
C GLU A 25 -13.81 1.79 13.72
N LYS A 26 -13.24 1.96 14.93
CA LYS A 26 -13.32 1.02 16.06
C LYS A 26 -12.84 -0.40 15.70
N LYS A 27 -11.88 -0.50 14.79
CA LYS A 27 -11.34 -1.78 14.32
C LYS A 27 -10.40 -2.39 15.34
N THR A 28 -10.45 -3.71 15.40
CA THR A 28 -9.44 -4.54 16.04
C THR A 28 -8.15 -4.55 15.20
N PRO A 29 -6.99 -4.91 15.78
CA PRO A 29 -5.75 -5.06 15.02
C PRO A 29 -5.88 -6.04 13.85
N ALA A 30 -6.63 -7.13 14.04
CA ALA A 30 -6.88 -8.13 12.99
C ALA A 30 -7.73 -7.58 11.84
N GLU A 31 -8.77 -6.79 12.11
CA GLU A 31 -9.57 -6.13 11.07
C GLU A 31 -8.74 -5.11 10.30
N ALA A 32 -7.94 -4.30 11.00
CA ALA A 32 -7.03 -3.34 10.38
C ALA A 32 -5.98 -4.03 9.51
N PHE A 33 -5.49 -5.21 9.92
CA PHE A 33 -4.60 -6.02 9.09
C PHE A 33 -5.25 -6.48 7.78
N ASN A 34 -6.52 -6.91 7.84
CA ASN A 34 -7.25 -7.30 6.64
C ASN A 34 -7.40 -6.13 5.66
N ASP A 35 -7.67 -4.91 6.17
CA ASP A 35 -7.71 -3.71 5.33
C ASP A 35 -6.34 -3.42 4.70
N LEU A 36 -5.26 -3.51 5.48
CA LEU A 36 -3.90 -3.33 4.98
C LEU A 36 -3.60 -4.28 3.81
N MET A 37 -4.00 -5.54 3.93
CA MET A 37 -3.82 -6.54 2.86
C MET A 37 -4.67 -6.21 1.63
N TYR A 38 -5.94 -5.84 1.83
CA TYR A 38 -6.83 -5.42 0.74
C TYR A 38 -6.30 -4.18 0.00
N TYR A 39 -5.87 -3.15 0.73
CA TYR A 39 -5.28 -1.95 0.15
C TYR A 39 -3.97 -2.24 -0.57
N LEU A 40 -3.13 -3.10 -0.01
CA LEU A 40 -1.87 -3.51 -0.62
C LEU A 40 -2.11 -4.17 -1.97
N GLU A 41 -3.03 -5.14 -2.05
CA GLU A 41 -3.40 -5.80 -3.30
C GLU A 41 -4.00 -4.81 -4.30
N THR A 42 -4.95 -3.99 -3.86
CA THR A 42 -5.64 -3.01 -4.70
C THR A 42 -4.65 -2.03 -5.34
N VAL A 43 -3.77 -1.42 -4.53
CA VAL A 43 -2.78 -0.45 -5.02
C VAL A 43 -1.75 -1.12 -5.93
N ARG A 44 -1.35 -2.36 -5.63
CA ARG A 44 -0.44 -3.13 -6.49
C ARG A 44 -1.05 -3.47 -7.84
N SER A 45 -2.33 -3.82 -7.89
CA SER A 45 -3.02 -4.20 -9.14
C SER A 45 -2.98 -3.10 -10.21
N VAL A 46 -2.81 -1.84 -9.79
CA VAL A 46 -2.72 -0.66 -10.66
C VAL A 46 -1.29 -0.10 -10.76
N GLY A 47 -0.28 -0.79 -10.20
CA GLY A 47 1.11 -0.32 -10.17
C GLY A 47 1.32 0.96 -9.34
N GLY A 48 0.44 1.22 -8.36
CA GLY A 48 0.49 2.40 -7.51
C GLY A 48 1.51 2.30 -6.37
N THR A 49 1.68 3.41 -5.65
CA THR A 49 2.48 3.46 -4.42
C THR A 49 1.55 3.51 -3.22
N MET A 50 1.61 2.50 -2.35
CA MET A 50 0.85 2.49 -1.11
C MET A 50 1.60 3.30 -0.05
N ILE A 51 0.89 4.21 0.63
CA ILE A 51 1.41 5.02 1.73
C ILE A 51 0.49 4.81 2.94
N THR A 52 1.08 4.45 4.08
CA THR A 52 0.39 4.19 5.35
C THR A 52 0.99 5.05 6.47
N ILE A 53 0.17 5.51 7.40
CA ILE A 53 0.61 6.31 8.56
C ILE A 53 0.47 5.49 9.84
N TRP A 54 1.51 5.56 10.68
CA TRP A 54 1.57 4.90 11.98
C TRP A 54 2.03 5.90 13.04
N HIS A 55 1.39 5.90 14.19
CA HIS A 55 1.71 6.78 15.31
C HIS A 55 2.45 6.00 16.39
N ASN A 56 3.46 6.63 17.00
CA ASN A 56 4.33 6.00 18.00
C ASN A 56 3.59 5.27 19.15
N PRO A 57 2.45 5.76 19.71
CA PRO A 57 1.75 5.04 20.77
C PRO A 57 1.31 3.63 20.37
N PHE A 58 0.89 3.44 19.11
CA PHE A 58 0.46 2.15 18.58
C PHE A 58 1.61 1.15 18.39
N LEU A 59 2.84 1.66 18.27
CA LEU A 59 4.05 0.86 18.13
C LEU A 59 4.77 0.64 19.48
N GLY A 60 4.20 1.17 20.56
CA GLY A 60 4.73 1.09 21.91
C GLY A 60 4.23 -0.14 22.67
N SER A 61 4.19 -0.01 23.99
CA SER A 61 3.72 -1.05 24.93
C SER A 61 2.52 -0.58 25.76
N ASP A 62 1.80 0.43 25.30
CA ASP A 62 0.58 0.90 25.96
C ASP A 62 -0.51 -0.18 25.81
N PRO A 63 -1.09 -0.70 26.91
CA PRO A 63 -2.14 -1.72 26.83
C PRO A 63 -3.36 -1.31 26.01
N LEU A 64 -3.62 -0.01 25.83
CA LEU A 64 -4.72 0.47 25.00
C LEU A 64 -4.55 0.06 23.52
N PHE A 65 -3.31 -0.06 23.06
CA PHE A 65 -2.97 -0.38 21.67
C PHE A 65 -2.33 -1.76 21.53
N GLU A 66 -2.65 -2.68 22.43
CA GLU A 66 -2.18 -4.06 22.37
C GLU A 66 -2.51 -4.70 21.01
N GLY A 67 -1.53 -5.38 20.39
CA GLY A 67 -1.67 -6.03 19.09
C GLY A 67 -1.36 -5.16 17.86
N TRP A 68 -1.31 -3.83 17.99
CA TRP A 68 -1.07 -2.95 16.85
C TRP A 68 0.38 -2.95 16.38
N LYS A 69 1.33 -3.05 17.30
CA LYS A 69 2.75 -3.23 16.98
C LYS A 69 2.97 -4.51 16.19
N GLU A 70 2.38 -5.61 16.62
CA GLU A 70 2.46 -6.92 15.96
C GLU A 70 1.83 -6.86 14.57
N THR A 71 0.71 -6.15 14.43
CA THR A 71 0.05 -5.90 13.14
C THR A 71 0.97 -5.17 12.16
N TYR A 72 1.65 -4.12 12.62
CA TYR A 72 2.65 -3.41 11.82
C TYR A 72 3.82 -4.32 11.42
N GLU A 73 4.38 -5.07 12.37
CA GLU A 73 5.49 -5.99 12.10
C GLU A 73 5.12 -7.06 11.07
N GLN A 74 3.94 -7.66 11.22
CA GLN A 74 3.40 -8.63 10.26
C GLN A 74 3.24 -8.01 8.86
N PHE A 75 2.68 -6.80 8.78
CA PHE A 75 2.51 -6.10 7.51
C PHE A 75 3.86 -5.82 6.83
N ILE A 76 4.87 -5.35 7.57
CA ILE A 76 6.22 -5.12 7.03
C ILE A 76 6.88 -6.42 6.57
N GLN A 77 6.67 -7.55 7.27
CA GLN A 77 7.16 -8.85 6.82
C GLN A 77 6.53 -9.27 5.48
N VAL A 78 5.22 -9.08 5.30
CA VAL A 78 4.54 -9.33 4.03
C VAL A 78 5.14 -8.47 2.92
N VAL A 79 5.28 -7.16 3.15
CA VAL A 79 5.79 -6.23 2.14
C VAL A 79 7.24 -6.53 1.75
N ARG A 80 8.07 -7.01 2.69
CA ARG A 80 9.49 -7.35 2.44
C ARG A 80 9.72 -8.65 1.67
N ARG A 81 8.79 -9.60 1.75
CA ARG A 81 8.96 -10.94 1.12
C ARG A 81 8.56 -10.95 -0.34
N GLU A 82 7.74 -10.00 -0.77
CA GLU A 82 7.25 -9.93 -2.14
C GLU A 82 8.30 -9.27 -3.07
N PRO A 83 8.69 -9.90 -4.19
CA PRO A 83 9.57 -9.27 -5.17
C PRO A 83 8.95 -7.96 -5.67
N SER A 84 9.76 -6.90 -5.71
CA SER A 84 9.38 -5.66 -6.38
C SER A 84 8.97 -6.00 -7.81
N HIS A 85 7.71 -5.76 -8.16
CA HIS A 85 7.23 -5.90 -9.53
C HIS A 85 7.97 -4.86 -10.38
N GLY A 86 9.07 -5.29 -11.02
CA GLY A 86 9.73 -4.51 -12.05
C GLY A 86 8.76 -4.32 -13.21
N ASN A 87 8.60 -3.09 -13.68
CA ASN A 87 7.84 -2.76 -14.88
C ASN A 87 8.42 -3.50 -16.09
N GLY A 88 7.97 -4.72 -16.34
CA GLY A 88 8.20 -5.45 -17.58
C GLY A 88 7.13 -5.05 -18.59
N GLN A 89 7.46 -4.10 -19.47
CA GLN A 89 6.77 -4.01 -20.75
C GLN A 89 6.95 -5.35 -21.47
N THR A 90 5.89 -6.15 -21.55
CA THR A 90 5.86 -7.28 -22.49
C THR A 90 5.70 -6.72 -23.89
N THR A 91 6.83 -6.55 -24.59
CA THR A 91 6.83 -6.34 -26.04
C THR A 91 6.32 -7.63 -26.70
N PRO A 92 5.38 -7.58 -27.67
CA PRO A 92 4.98 -8.78 -28.38
C PRO A 92 6.14 -9.21 -29.28
N ALA A 93 6.58 -10.47 -29.15
CA ALA A 93 7.56 -11.05 -30.05
C ALA A 93 6.99 -11.06 -31.47
N LYS A 94 7.66 -10.36 -32.39
CA LYS A 94 7.47 -10.51 -33.84
C LYS A 94 8.55 -11.44 -34.40
N ALA A 95 8.12 -12.19 -35.42
CA ALA A 95 8.87 -12.80 -36.52
C ALA A 95 9.27 -14.27 -36.41
N GLY A 96 8.99 -14.98 -37.52
CA GLY A 96 9.37 -16.37 -37.77
C GLY A 96 8.67 -16.95 -39.00
N THR A 97 8.77 -16.27 -40.13
CA THR A 97 8.37 -16.76 -41.46
C THR A 97 9.28 -17.92 -41.91
N ASP A 98 8.67 -18.82 -42.70
CA ASP A 98 9.26 -19.71 -43.71
C ASP A 98 10.23 -20.84 -43.30
N MET A 99 9.80 -22.08 -43.56
CA MET A 99 10.68 -23.11 -44.10
C MET A 99 10.02 -23.81 -45.29
N HIS A 100 10.60 -23.54 -46.47
CA HIS A 100 10.52 -24.37 -47.67
C HIS A 100 11.49 -25.55 -47.51
N SER A 101 11.01 -26.77 -47.73
CA SER A 101 11.67 -27.87 -48.47
C SER A 101 10.69 -29.01 -48.64
#